data_AF-A0A545TNG5-F1
#
_entry.id   AF-A0A545TNG5-F1
#
_cell.length_a   1.000
_cell.length_b   1.000
_cell.length_c   1.000
_cell.angle_alpha   90.00
_cell.angle_beta   90.00
_cell.angle_gamma   90.00
#
_symmetry.space_group_name_H-M   'P 1'
#
loop_
_entity.id
_entity.type
_entity.pdbx_description
1 polymer ?
#
loop_
_entity_poly.entity_id
_entity_poly.type
_entity_poly.pdbx_seq_one_letter_code
_entity_poly.pdbx_strand_id
1 'polypeptide(L)'
;MTDYQGAQGMKLQVSQLAQISERGVLIIESLDASLYQAFVAVDGCEHLIYGDDGRPVRAFSLGNMRQRLGYHRFLRVVLRQHSAYDEMIGQPVREQSNALEVDISWPAESGFPVPISKSLH
;
A
#
# COMPACT_ATOMS: atom_id res chain seq x y z
N MET A 1 6.98 -20.10 12.52
CA MET A 1 7.95 -19.43 11.63
C MET A 1 7.53 -19.84 10.22
N THR A 2 6.55 -19.14 9.67
CA THR A 2 5.91 -19.53 8.42
C THR A 2 6.52 -18.70 7.31
N ASP A 3 7.29 -19.37 6.45
CA ASP A 3 7.83 -18.83 5.23
C ASP A 3 6.71 -18.30 4.33
N TYR A 4 6.61 -16.97 4.22
CA TYR A 4 5.83 -16.31 3.17
C TYR A 4 6.56 -16.45 1.84
N GLN A 5 6.49 -17.63 1.23
CA GLN A 5 6.76 -17.81 -0.19
C GLN A 5 5.49 -17.50 -0.99
N GLY A 6 5.09 -16.23 -0.98
CA GLY A 6 4.13 -15.69 -1.95
C GLY A 6 4.86 -15.26 -3.22
N ALA A 7 4.25 -15.52 -4.38
CA ALA A 7 4.70 -15.27 -5.75
C ALA A 7 5.84 -14.23 -5.92
N GLN A 8 6.78 -14.50 -6.82
CA GLN A 8 7.84 -13.58 -7.28
C GLN A 8 7.22 -12.35 -7.98
N GLY A 9 6.47 -11.54 -7.25
CA GLY A 9 6.06 -10.20 -7.63
C GLY A 9 7.28 -9.32 -7.52
N MET A 10 7.64 -8.66 -8.62
CA MET A 10 8.78 -7.75 -8.70
C MET A 10 8.83 -6.84 -7.47
N LYS A 11 9.97 -6.84 -6.77
CA LYS A 11 10.23 -5.92 -5.65
C LYS A 11 10.28 -4.50 -6.20
N LEU A 12 9.55 -3.58 -5.59
CA LEU A 12 9.52 -2.19 -6.03
C LEU A 12 10.17 -1.29 -4.99
N GLN A 13 11.21 -0.56 -5.37
CA GLN A 13 11.87 0.38 -4.47
C GLN A 13 11.07 1.67 -4.34
N VAL A 14 11.09 2.32 -3.17
CA VAL A 14 10.47 3.63 -2.95
C VAL A 14 10.89 4.64 -4.02
N SER A 15 12.16 4.63 -4.42
CA SER A 15 12.71 5.50 -5.47
C SER A 15 12.02 5.35 -6.83
N GLN A 16 11.38 4.21 -7.10
CA GLN A 16 10.67 3.95 -8.36
C GLN A 16 9.22 4.48 -8.33
N LEU A 17 8.69 4.85 -7.17
CA LEU A 17 7.30 5.31 -7.03
C LEU A 17 7.02 6.58 -7.85
N ALA A 18 7.99 7.47 -8.00
CA ALA A 18 7.86 8.68 -8.80
C ALA A 18 7.42 8.42 -10.26
N GLN A 19 7.68 7.24 -10.81
CA GLN A 19 7.33 6.86 -12.18
C GLN A 19 5.99 6.16 -12.31
N ILE A 20 5.44 5.64 -11.21
CA ILE A 20 4.29 4.72 -11.23
C ILE A 20 3.13 5.15 -10.34
N SER A 21 3.34 6.03 -9.37
CA SER A 21 2.36 6.29 -8.32
C SER A 21 1.06 6.82 -8.90
N GLU A 22 1.11 7.76 -9.84
CA GLU A 22 -0.08 8.41 -10.41
C GLU A 22 -1.04 7.45 -11.14
N ARG A 23 -0.53 6.29 -11.60
CA ARG A 23 -1.34 5.23 -12.23
C ARG A 23 -1.57 4.02 -11.32
N GLY A 24 -0.91 3.98 -10.16
CA GLY A 24 -0.94 2.87 -9.23
C GLY A 24 -1.92 3.09 -8.09
N VAL A 25 -2.49 1.99 -7.59
CA VAL A 25 -3.26 1.98 -6.35
C VAL A 25 -2.32 1.67 -5.19
N LEU A 26 -2.17 2.58 -4.24
CA LEU A 26 -1.43 2.31 -3.01
C LEU A 26 -2.33 1.50 -2.08
N ILE A 27 -1.84 0.34 -1.66
CA ILE A 27 -2.50 -0.51 -0.69
C ILE A 27 -1.68 -0.43 0.60
N ILE A 28 -2.31 0.08 1.64
CA ILE A 28 -1.76 0.04 2.99
C ILE A 28 -2.40 -1.14 3.71
N GLU A 29 -1.64 -2.20 3.88
CA GLU A 29 -2.09 -3.37 4.62
C GLU A 29 -1.93 -3.13 6.12
N SER A 30 -3.04 -3.16 6.84
CA SER A 30 -3.07 -3.14 8.30
C SER A 30 -2.75 -4.54 8.83
N LEU A 31 -1.63 -4.65 9.51
CA LEU A 31 -1.22 -5.82 10.27
C LEU A 31 -1.56 -5.60 11.76
N ASP A 32 -1.05 -6.48 12.62
CA ASP A 32 -1.26 -6.39 14.07
C ASP A 32 -0.52 -5.22 14.73
N ALA A 33 -0.99 -4.81 15.91
CA ALA A 33 -0.35 -3.82 16.78
C ALA A 33 -0.04 -2.48 16.10
N SER A 34 -0.95 -2.00 15.25
CA SER A 34 -0.80 -0.75 14.46
C SER A 34 0.36 -0.78 13.46
N LEU A 35 0.87 -1.96 13.10
CA LEU A 35 1.89 -2.11 12.07
C LEU A 35 1.21 -2.08 10.69
N TYR A 36 1.70 -1.22 9.80
CA TYR A 36 1.24 -1.10 8.43
C TYR A 36 2.34 -1.54 7.47
N GLN A 37 1.98 -2.18 6.35
CA GLN A 37 2.89 -2.53 5.25
C GLN A 37 2.36 -1.97 3.94
N ALA A 38 3.24 -1.47 3.07
CA ALA A 38 2.83 -0.82 1.82
C ALA A 38 3.07 -1.71 0.59
N PHE A 39 2.05 -1.77 -0.27
CA PHE A 39 2.10 -2.36 -1.60
C PHE A 39 1.62 -1.34 -2.62
N VAL A 40 2.01 -1.51 -3.88
CA VAL A 40 1.42 -0.79 -5.00
C VAL A 40 0.88 -1.77 -6.03
N ALA A 41 -0.38 -1.61 -6.41
CA ALA A 41 -0.98 -2.34 -7.50
C ALA A 41 -0.85 -1.53 -8.80
N VAL A 42 -0.18 -2.10 -9.80
CA VAL A 42 -0.03 -1.51 -11.14
C VAL A 42 -0.18 -2.64 -12.16
N ASP A 43 -0.87 -2.37 -13.27
CA ASP A 43 -1.07 -3.36 -14.35
C ASP A 43 -1.66 -4.70 -13.87
N GLY A 44 -2.54 -4.63 -12.86
CA GLY A 44 -3.21 -5.81 -12.27
C GLY A 44 -2.34 -6.64 -11.32
N CYS A 45 -1.10 -6.21 -11.04
CA CYS A 45 -0.17 -6.92 -10.16
C CYS A 45 0.14 -6.11 -8.89
N GLU A 46 0.09 -6.76 -7.73
CA GLU A 46 0.50 -6.16 -6.45
C GLU A 46 1.99 -6.35 -6.22
N HIS A 47 2.68 -5.25 -5.91
CA HIS A 47 4.12 -5.21 -5.68
C HIS A 47 4.40 -4.71 -4.27
N LEU A 48 5.17 -5.48 -3.50
CA LEU A 48 5.65 -5.04 -2.19
C LEU A 48 6.66 -3.90 -2.36
N ILE A 49 6.47 -2.83 -1.60
CA ILE A 49 7.36 -1.67 -1.63
C ILE A 49 8.51 -1.89 -0.64
N TYR A 50 9.74 -1.67 -1.10
CA TYR A 50 10.98 -1.78 -0.34
C TYR A 50 11.63 -0.40 -0.18
N GLY A 51 12.20 -0.16 0.99
CA GLY A 51 13.06 0.99 1.23
C GLY A 51 14.49 0.74 0.75
N ASP A 52 15.30 1.80 0.76
CA ASP A 52 16.71 1.75 0.36
C ASP A 52 17.57 0.83 1.24
N ASP A 53 17.08 0.50 2.44
CA ASP A 53 17.67 -0.50 3.35
C ASP A 53 17.43 -1.94 2.90
N GLY A 54 16.76 -2.15 1.78
CA GLY A 54 16.39 -3.45 1.24
C GLY A 54 15.28 -4.16 2.02
N ARG A 55 14.60 -3.46 2.94
CA ARG A 55 13.51 -4.02 3.76
C ARG A 55 12.15 -3.52 3.29
N PRO A 56 11.08 -4.33 3.49
CA PRO A 56 9.72 -3.88 3.21
C PRO A 56 9.39 -2.57 3.93
N VAL A 57 8.67 -1.68 3.26
CA VAL A 57 8.19 -0.44 3.87
C VAL A 57 7.08 -0.76 4.85
N ARG A 58 7.41 -0.65 6.14
CA ARG A 58 6.52 -0.78 7.28
C ARG A 58 6.52 0.47 8.16
N ALA A 59 5.42 0.75 8.84
CA ALA A 59 5.32 1.86 9.77
C ALA A 59 4.29 1.58 10.86
N PHE A 60 4.43 2.19 12.05
CA PHE A 60 3.45 2.08 13.14
C PHE A 60 2.32 3.13 13.08
N SER A 61 2.29 3.94 12.03
CA SER A 61 1.24 4.92 11.78
C SER A 61 1.17 5.26 10.29
N LEU A 62 0.00 5.69 9.82
CA LEU A 62 -0.16 6.21 8.45
C LEU A 62 0.66 7.48 8.22
N GLY A 63 0.89 8.29 9.26
CA GLY A 63 1.75 9.47 9.18
C GLY A 63 3.20 9.10 8.85
N ASN A 64 3.76 8.14 9.59
CA ASN A 64 5.10 7.63 9.35
C ASN A 64 5.19 6.94 7.98
N MET A 65 4.12 6.23 7.56
CA MET A 65 4.04 5.63 6.24
C MET A 65 4.17 6.69 5.12
N ARG A 66 3.46 7.83 5.25
CA ARG A 66 3.54 8.94 4.28
C ARG A 66 4.95 9.49 4.15
N GLN A 67 5.63 9.68 5.28
CA GLN A 67 7.02 10.15 5.29
C GLN A 67 7.95 9.17 4.58
N ARG A 68 7.80 7.86 4.83
CA ARG A 68 8.61 6.83 4.17
C ARG A 68 8.34 6.70 2.68
N LEU A 69 7.11 6.98 2.24
CA LEU A 69 6.69 6.94 0.83
C LEU A 69 6.83 8.28 0.10
N GLY A 70 7.45 9.30 0.72
CA GLY A 70 7.78 10.56 0.03
C GLY A 70 6.58 11.41 -0.42
N TYR A 71 5.39 11.22 0.17
CA TYR A 71 4.16 11.98 -0.17
C TYR A 71 3.73 11.91 -1.65
N HIS A 72 4.12 10.87 -2.39
CA HIS A 72 3.67 10.67 -3.77
C HIS A 72 2.14 10.60 -3.86
N ARG A 73 1.58 11.20 -4.92
CA ARG A 73 0.17 11.07 -5.27
C ARG A 73 -0.05 9.74 -5.96
N PHE A 74 -1.10 9.03 -5.54
CA PHE A 74 -1.52 7.76 -6.12
C PHE A 74 -2.88 7.89 -6.77
N LEU A 75 -3.19 7.02 -7.73
CA LEU A 75 -4.50 7.00 -8.40
C LEU A 75 -5.64 6.82 -7.38
N ARG A 76 -5.42 5.91 -6.44
CA ARG A 76 -6.33 5.58 -5.33
C ARG A 76 -5.50 5.05 -4.19
N VAL A 77 -5.94 5.25 -2.95
CA VAL A 77 -5.29 4.70 -1.76
C VAL A 77 -6.30 3.98 -0.89
N VAL A 78 -6.01 2.72 -0.60
CA VAL A 78 -6.86 1.87 0.23
C VAL A 78 -6.12 1.42 1.48
N LEU A 79 -6.82 1.44 2.62
CA LEU A 79 -6.44 0.71 3.81
C LEU A 79 -7.10 -0.67 3.74
N ARG A 80 -6.28 -1.72 3.67
CA ARG A 80 -6.74 -3.11 3.60
C ARG A 80 -6.54 -3.79 4.95
N GLN A 81 -7.56 -4.47 5.44
CA GLN A 81 -7.49 -5.28 6.66
C GLN A 81 -8.05 -6.68 6.39
N HIS A 82 -7.35 -7.69 6.87
CA HIS A 82 -7.82 -9.07 6.85
C HIS A 82 -8.45 -9.43 8.19
N SER A 83 -9.66 -9.99 8.17
CA SER A 83 -10.26 -10.58 9.36
C SER A 83 -9.86 -12.06 9.45
N ALA A 84 -9.43 -12.52 10.63
CA ALA A 84 -9.20 -13.94 10.90
C ALA A 84 -10.51 -14.71 11.17
N TYR A 85 -11.66 -14.10 10.86
CA TYR A 85 -12.96 -14.61 11.27
C TYR A 85 -13.19 -16.02 10.70
N ASP A 86 -12.91 -16.24 9.42
CA ASP A 86 -13.17 -17.51 8.74
C ASP A 86 -12.38 -18.68 9.34
N GLU A 87 -11.17 -18.42 9.84
CA GLU A 87 -10.31 -19.41 10.52
C GLU A 87 -10.86 -19.78 11.91
N MET A 88 -11.48 -18.83 12.61
CA MET A 88 -11.99 -19.03 13.97
C MET A 88 -13.37 -19.70 14.05
N ILE A 89 -14.12 -19.74 12.94
CA ILE A 89 -15.41 -20.47 12.83
C ILE A 89 -15.34 -21.76 11.99
N GLY A 90 -14.13 -22.17 11.59
CA GLY A 90 -13.92 -23.44 10.88
C GLY A 90 -14.61 -23.51 9.52
N GLN A 91 -14.81 -22.36 8.85
CA GLN A 91 -15.38 -22.38 7.50
C GLN A 91 -14.36 -22.93 6.49
N PRO A 92 -14.82 -23.65 5.46
CA PRO A 92 -13.95 -24.04 4.35
C PRO A 92 -13.33 -22.78 3.73
N VAL A 93 -12.05 -22.89 3.32
CA VAL A 93 -11.31 -21.80 2.68
C VAL A 93 -12.16 -21.23 1.54
N ARG A 94 -12.55 -19.96 1.66
CA ARG A 94 -13.29 -19.28 0.58
C ARG A 94 -12.35 -19.01 -0.59
N GLU A 95 -12.85 -19.12 -1.81
CA GLU A 95 -12.11 -18.73 -3.02
C GLU A 95 -11.88 -17.20 -3.10
N GLN A 96 -12.69 -16.40 -2.39
CA GLN A 96 -12.59 -14.94 -2.33
C GLN A 96 -12.04 -14.47 -0.99
N SER A 97 -11.11 -13.50 -1.05
CA SER A 97 -10.52 -12.84 0.12
C SER A 97 -11.58 -12.11 0.94
N ASN A 98 -11.58 -12.30 2.26
CA ASN A 98 -12.39 -11.54 3.21
C ASN A 98 -11.69 -10.24 3.65
N ALA A 99 -10.91 -9.65 2.75
CA ALA A 99 -10.25 -8.38 2.97
C ALA A 99 -11.27 -7.24 2.92
N LEU A 100 -11.29 -6.42 3.96
CA LEU A 100 -11.99 -5.15 3.96
C LEU A 100 -11.06 -4.08 3.42
N GLU A 101 -11.48 -3.37 2.37
CA GLU A 101 -10.77 -2.20 1.84
C GLU A 101 -11.56 -0.93 2.12
N VAL A 102 -10.88 0.08 2.66
CA VAL A 102 -11.44 1.41 2.92
C VAL A 102 -10.63 2.45 2.17
N ASP A 103 -11.28 3.27 1.36
CA ASP A 103 -10.65 4.41 0.72
C ASP A 103 -10.19 5.44 1.75
N ILE A 104 -8.94 5.88 1.66
CA ILE A 104 -8.39 6.89 2.55
C ILE A 104 -7.75 8.04 1.76
N SER A 105 -7.85 9.26 2.29
CA SER A 105 -7.23 10.43 1.67
C SER A 105 -5.69 10.34 1.72
N TRP A 106 -5.05 10.62 0.58
CA TRP A 106 -3.60 10.51 0.43
C TRP A 106 -3.01 11.39 -0.70
N PRO A 107 -1.89 12.10 -0.46
CA PRO A 107 -1.41 12.48 0.87
C PRO A 107 -2.48 13.34 1.58
N ALA A 108 -2.48 13.40 2.92
CA ALA A 108 -3.50 14.18 3.63
C ALA A 108 -3.55 15.63 3.12
N GLU A 109 -4.76 16.15 2.86
CA GLU A 109 -4.98 17.42 2.16
C GLU A 109 -4.53 18.67 2.93
N SER A 110 -3.94 18.53 4.12
CA SER A 110 -3.46 19.65 4.91
C SER A 110 -2.05 20.09 4.47
N GLY A 111 -1.98 20.94 3.43
CA GLY A 111 -0.92 21.95 3.32
C GLY A 111 0.10 21.84 2.19
N PHE A 112 -0.03 20.90 1.25
CA PHE A 112 0.90 20.83 0.12
C PHE A 112 0.37 21.61 -1.10
N PRO A 113 1.16 22.50 -1.72
CA PRO A 113 0.74 23.18 -2.93
C PRO A 113 0.46 22.16 -4.02
N VAL A 114 -0.73 22.24 -4.61
CA VAL A 114 -1.06 21.51 -5.84
C VAL A 114 -0.08 22.02 -6.91
N PRO A 115 0.74 21.16 -7.55
CA PRO A 115 1.52 21.61 -8.69
C PRO A 115 0.54 22.07 -9.75
N ILE A 116 0.53 23.38 -10.01
CA ILE A 116 -0.26 24.00 -11.07
C ILE A 116 0.26 23.37 -12.36
N SER A 117 -0.54 22.50 -12.99
CA SER A 117 -0.28 22.10 -14.35
C SER A 117 -0.25 23.37 -15.18
N LYS A 118 0.93 23.72 -15.71
CA LYS A 118 1.01 24.75 -16.74
C LYS A 118 0.23 24.22 -17.94
N SER A 119 -0.99 24.72 -18.12
CA SER A 119 -1.64 24.70 -19.42
C SER A 119 -0.71 25.43 -20.39
N LEU A 120 -0.06 24.68 -21.28
CA LEU A 120 0.55 25.24 -22.47
C LEU A 120 -0.59 25.87 -23.29
N HIS A 121 -0.56 27.20 -23.41
CA HIS A 121 -1.13 27.92 -24.55
C HIS A 121 0.03 28.38 -25.42
#